data_AF-A0A960IZE8-F1
#
_entry.id   AF-A0A960IZE8-F1
#
_cell.length_a   1.000
_cell.length_b   1.000
_cell.length_c   1.000
_cell.angle_alpha   90.00
_cell.angle_beta   90.00
_cell.angle_gamma   90.00
#
_symmetry.space_group_name_H-M   'P 1'
#
loop_
_entity.id
_entity.type
_entity.pdbx_description
1 polymer ?
#
loop_
_entity_poly.entity_id
_entity_poly.type
_entity_poly.pdbx_seq_one_letter_code
_entity_poly.pdbx_strand_id
1 'polypeptide(L)'
;MCDHCGCRAFPPIAELTADHETILDLAWALAEARRSEDRPDRDVRRDLLALLDRHVAKEETGLYPALVATGAVSAGEVRDLEAEHRDLRRSPHRWWLRSAGLLRPCRAHRGRGDGAVPRGDAGLRRRGVGSDERRPPGRRRRYGGRGGDVTPAPSRQRGDTGAQVRERPTSRWRATATGGGRGAADRVRLSHAQARTTLRLVLVFVATAALAGAAGSARWLPLHLFLAGGVMLAISGVSLMLTVTWSAAPAPADRWAAAQRWLVAGGAAGIAVGRHAELGDGVIGVAATAYLAGLVLLGALLLVTVRRAVERRFDPAVAAYLAALAFGTAGVVLGAWMAIGSPSISMRSAHVTINVLGLVGLVVGGTLPFFASTVGRTRMAPHASARRLVLSLSWQTATLLLAVLALSADAAALAGIGLGGYALGVLAVLGSLPRPTRRQLQWAGPRLLALWAGGLWWATAVAATAVDASANRLVFGDRWLVVLVVAGYAQILWGSLAYLLPMLRGGGHERLAEGFATTRSWPGLAAANVAGLGAATGRPTTFTAVAIAAWVLDSAWRAARVGTARAARPTEEPT
;
A
#
# COMPACT_ATOMS: atom_id res chain seq x y z
N MET A 1 -1.12 4.77 -9.77
CA MET A 1 -2.59 4.55 -9.82
C MET A 1 -3.12 4.49 -11.26
N CYS A 2 -2.65 5.36 -12.18
CA CYS A 2 -3.10 5.40 -13.58
C CYS A 2 -2.85 4.10 -14.38
N ASP A 3 -1.83 3.33 -14.00
CA ASP A 3 -1.50 2.03 -14.63
C ASP A 3 -2.58 0.96 -14.47
N HIS A 4 -3.40 1.05 -13.43
CA HIS A 4 -4.39 0.02 -13.09
C HIS A 4 -5.71 0.22 -13.82
N CYS A 5 -6.04 1.46 -14.16
CA CYS A 5 -7.33 1.84 -14.72
C CYS A 5 -7.32 1.85 -16.25
N GLY A 6 -6.20 1.50 -16.91
CA GLY A 6 -5.99 1.71 -18.36
C GLY A 6 -6.37 3.11 -18.86
N CYS A 7 -6.31 4.11 -17.97
CA CYS A 7 -6.53 5.50 -18.33
C CYS A 7 -5.46 6.00 -19.31
N ARG A 8 -4.33 5.28 -19.47
CA ARG A 8 -3.35 5.53 -20.54
C ARG A 8 -3.92 5.36 -21.96
N ALA A 9 -5.11 4.78 -22.12
CA ALA A 9 -5.81 4.79 -23.40
C ALA A 9 -6.42 6.18 -23.73
N PHE A 10 -6.57 7.06 -22.73
CA PHE A 10 -6.93 8.46 -22.94
C PHE A 10 -5.63 9.26 -23.09
N PRO A 11 -5.37 9.86 -24.27
CA PRO A 11 -4.10 10.53 -24.55
C PRO A 11 -3.66 11.55 -23.48
N PRO A 12 -4.55 12.40 -22.91
CA PRO A 12 -4.14 13.35 -21.88
C PRO A 12 -3.64 12.69 -20.59
N ILE A 13 -4.22 11.55 -20.19
CA ILE A 13 -3.80 10.83 -18.98
C ILE A 13 -2.53 10.02 -19.26
N ALA A 14 -2.36 9.51 -20.48
CA ALA A 14 -1.13 8.84 -20.91
C ALA A 14 0.06 9.81 -20.83
N GLU A 15 -0.12 11.02 -21.36
CA GLU A 15 0.88 12.08 -21.36
C GLU A 15 1.25 12.52 -19.94
N LEU A 16 0.26 12.82 -19.09
CA LEU A 16 0.49 13.14 -17.67
C LEU A 16 1.16 11.98 -16.91
N THR A 17 0.91 10.74 -17.29
CA THR A 17 1.58 9.59 -16.68
C THR A 17 3.05 9.48 -17.11
N ALA A 18 3.36 9.76 -18.37
CA ALA A 18 4.75 9.79 -18.87
C ALA A 18 5.55 10.94 -18.24
N ASP A 19 4.91 12.10 -18.05
CA ASP A 19 5.50 13.21 -17.31
C ASP A 19 5.85 12.77 -15.88
N HIS A 20 4.95 12.08 -15.18
CA HIS A 20 5.20 11.56 -13.83
C HIS A 20 6.36 10.57 -13.76
N GLU A 21 6.52 9.68 -14.77
CA GLU A 21 7.67 8.76 -14.84
C GLU A 21 8.98 9.55 -14.94
N THR A 22 9.03 10.55 -15.83
CA THR A 22 10.21 11.37 -16.05
C THR A 22 10.52 12.27 -14.84
N ILE A 23 9.49 12.83 -14.19
CA ILE A 23 9.60 13.57 -12.93
C ILE A 23 10.25 12.69 -11.86
N LEU A 24 9.81 11.43 -11.73
CA LEU A 24 10.37 10.51 -10.76
C LEU A 24 11.82 10.13 -11.06
N ASP A 25 12.20 9.98 -12.33
CA ASP A 25 13.58 9.71 -12.73
C ASP A 25 14.52 10.87 -12.39
N LEU A 26 14.13 12.10 -12.73
CA LEU A 26 14.92 13.29 -12.42
C LEU A 26 14.98 13.53 -10.91
N ALA A 27 13.86 13.34 -10.19
CA ALA A 27 13.83 13.42 -8.74
C ALA A 27 14.72 12.35 -8.09
N TRP A 28 14.76 11.14 -8.65
CA TRP A 28 15.63 10.06 -8.19
C TRP A 28 17.11 10.41 -8.33
N ALA A 29 17.53 10.95 -9.48
CA ALA A 29 18.90 11.37 -9.69
C ALA A 29 19.35 12.44 -8.67
N LEU A 30 18.47 13.41 -8.35
CA LEU A 30 18.74 14.42 -7.32
C LEU A 30 18.79 13.84 -5.91
N ALA A 31 17.91 12.88 -5.61
CA ALA A 31 17.89 12.19 -4.32
C ALA A 31 19.16 11.36 -4.11
N GLU A 32 19.62 10.65 -5.15
CA GLU A 32 20.83 9.83 -5.10
C GLU A 32 22.08 10.70 -4.92
N ALA A 33 22.22 11.78 -5.69
CA ALA A 33 23.33 12.72 -5.50
C ALA A 33 23.39 13.24 -4.05
N ARG A 34 22.24 13.60 -3.47
CA ARG A 34 22.18 14.02 -2.06
C ARG A 34 22.59 12.93 -1.07
N ARG A 35 22.27 11.66 -1.33
CA ARG A 35 22.64 10.55 -0.44
C ARG A 35 24.12 10.23 -0.49
N SER A 36 24.73 10.37 -1.66
CA SER A 36 26.17 10.19 -1.86
C SER A 36 27.00 11.38 -1.38
N GLU A 37 26.38 12.38 -0.74
CA GLU A 37 26.96 13.68 -0.39
C GLU A 37 27.52 14.45 -1.61
N ASP A 38 27.14 14.04 -2.81
CA ASP A 38 27.46 14.72 -4.06
C ASP A 38 26.60 15.98 -4.22
N ARG A 39 27.14 16.96 -4.93
CA ARG A 39 26.40 18.16 -5.26
C ARG A 39 25.35 17.80 -6.33
N PRO A 40 24.04 17.94 -6.06
CA PRO A 40 23.02 17.59 -7.04
C PRO A 40 23.18 18.44 -8.29
N ASP A 41 23.13 17.79 -9.45
CA ASP A 41 23.31 18.42 -10.75
C ASP A 41 22.28 19.55 -10.95
N ARG A 42 22.80 20.75 -11.26
CA ARG A 42 21.97 21.94 -11.49
C ARG A 42 21.10 21.77 -12.74
N ASP A 43 21.58 21.06 -13.76
CA ASP A 43 20.85 20.84 -14.99
C ASP A 43 19.68 19.87 -14.75
N VAL A 44 19.90 18.74 -14.06
CA VAL A 44 18.81 17.82 -13.65
C VAL A 44 17.75 18.55 -12.81
N ARG A 45 18.16 19.42 -11.90
CA ARG A 45 17.21 20.22 -11.09
C ARG A 45 16.42 21.20 -11.96
N ARG A 46 17.06 21.90 -12.90
CA ARG A 46 16.39 22.82 -13.83
C ARG A 46 15.37 22.06 -14.67
N ASP A 47 15.76 20.90 -15.20
CA ASP A 47 14.93 20.10 -16.10
C ASP A 47 13.72 19.52 -15.35
N LEU A 48 13.90 19.09 -14.10
CA LEU A 48 12.79 18.68 -13.22
C LEU A 48 11.78 19.81 -12.99
N LEU A 49 12.26 21.02 -12.66
CA LEU A 49 11.39 22.17 -12.43
C LEU A 49 10.64 22.57 -13.70
N ALA A 50 11.32 22.59 -14.85
CA ALA A 50 10.71 22.91 -16.13
C ALA A 50 9.66 21.86 -16.56
N LEU A 51 9.88 20.58 -16.24
CA LEU A 51 8.89 19.53 -16.48
C LEU A 51 7.69 19.65 -15.54
N LEU A 52 7.92 19.89 -14.25
CA LEU A 52 6.85 20.11 -13.27
C LEU A 52 5.97 21.30 -13.66
N ASP A 53 6.56 22.40 -14.13
CA ASP A 53 5.80 23.58 -14.56
C ASP A 53 4.86 23.28 -15.74
N ARG A 54 5.33 22.49 -16.72
CA ARG A 54 4.53 22.04 -17.85
C ARG A 54 3.45 21.03 -17.42
N HIS A 55 3.80 20.10 -16.54
CA HIS A 55 2.89 19.10 -16.01
C HIS A 55 1.72 19.74 -15.27
N VAL A 56 2.01 20.65 -14.34
CA VAL A 56 1.00 21.42 -13.59
C VAL A 56 0.08 22.19 -14.53
N ALA A 57 0.62 22.82 -15.58
CA ALA A 57 -0.20 23.54 -16.55
C ALA A 57 -1.20 22.62 -17.26
N LYS A 58 -0.79 21.41 -17.67
CA LYS A 58 -1.69 20.41 -18.28
C LYS A 58 -2.80 19.98 -17.31
N GLU A 59 -2.48 19.82 -16.03
CA GLU A 59 -3.48 19.46 -15.01
C GLU A 59 -4.49 20.58 -14.77
N GLU A 60 -4.02 21.81 -14.54
CA GLU A 60 -4.87 22.95 -14.19
C GLU A 60 -5.74 23.44 -15.35
N THR A 61 -5.20 23.41 -16.58
CA THR A 61 -5.93 23.90 -17.77
C THR A 61 -6.71 22.81 -18.49
N GLY A 62 -6.36 21.54 -18.32
CA GLY A 62 -6.97 20.42 -19.02
C GLY A 62 -7.70 19.45 -18.09
N LEU A 63 -6.97 18.75 -17.23
CA LEU A 63 -7.51 17.63 -16.46
C LEU A 63 -8.54 18.07 -15.40
N TYR A 64 -8.22 19.09 -14.60
CA TYR A 64 -9.08 19.52 -13.50
C TYR A 64 -10.45 20.03 -13.97
N PRO A 65 -10.55 20.89 -15.01
CA PRO A 65 -11.84 21.27 -15.58
C PRO A 65 -12.67 20.08 -16.05
N ALA A 66 -12.04 19.09 -16.71
CA ALA A 66 -12.73 17.88 -17.16
C ALA A 66 -13.23 17.01 -15.99
N LEU A 67 -12.46 16.90 -14.90
CA LEU A 67 -12.87 16.17 -13.70
C LEU A 67 -14.01 16.87 -12.94
N VAL A 68 -14.07 18.20 -12.98
CA VAL A 68 -15.19 18.97 -12.41
C VAL A 68 -16.45 18.80 -13.27
N ALA A 69 -16.31 18.89 -14.60
CA ALA A 69 -17.43 18.73 -15.53
C ALA A 69 -18.12 17.35 -15.41
N THR A 70 -17.34 16.30 -15.09
CA THR A 70 -17.85 14.95 -14.87
C THR A 70 -18.38 14.70 -13.45
N GLY A 71 -18.27 15.69 -12.55
CA GLY A 71 -18.62 15.56 -11.14
C GLY A 71 -17.70 14.62 -10.35
N ALA A 72 -16.56 14.21 -10.93
CA ALA A 72 -15.62 13.31 -10.29
C ALA A 72 -14.90 13.97 -9.09
N VAL A 73 -14.68 15.29 -9.20
CA VAL A 73 -14.00 16.14 -8.21
C VAL A 73 -14.78 17.45 -8.04
N SER A 74 -14.88 17.95 -6.81
CA SER A 74 -15.52 19.23 -6.53
C SER A 74 -14.59 20.42 -6.82
N ALA A 75 -15.17 21.60 -7.11
CA ALA A 75 -14.40 22.83 -7.28
C ALA A 75 -13.58 23.22 -6.03
N GLY A 76 -14.02 22.78 -4.83
CA GLY A 76 -13.25 22.95 -3.59
C GLY A 76 -11.96 22.12 -3.58
N GLU A 77 -12.06 20.85 -3.97
CA GLU A 77 -10.90 19.95 -4.07
C GLU A 77 -9.88 20.42 -5.13
N VAL A 78 -10.34 20.97 -6.26
CA VAL A 78 -9.46 21.55 -7.28
C VAL A 78 -8.70 22.77 -6.74
N ARG A 79 -9.38 23.67 -6.02
CA ARG A 79 -8.71 24.84 -5.40
C ARG A 79 -7.63 24.44 -4.40
N ASP A 80 -7.86 23.36 -3.65
CA ASP A 80 -6.86 22.83 -2.72
C ASP A 80 -5.63 22.30 -3.48
N LEU A 81 -5.83 21.57 -4.59
CA LEU A 81 -4.74 21.07 -5.44
C LEU A 81 -3.93 22.20 -6.09
N GLU A 82 -4.60 23.21 -6.65
CA GLU A 82 -3.92 24.40 -7.18
C GLU A 82 -3.16 25.18 -6.09
N ALA A 83 -3.68 25.19 -4.86
CA ALA A 83 -2.98 25.80 -3.73
C ALA A 83 -1.71 25.02 -3.39
N GLU A 84 -1.75 23.68 -3.42
CA GLU A 84 -0.56 22.83 -3.27
C GLU A 84 0.48 23.11 -4.37
N HIS A 85 0.05 23.30 -5.63
CA HIS A 85 0.92 23.68 -6.76
C HIS A 85 1.59 25.05 -6.57
N ARG A 86 0.82 26.06 -6.13
CA ARG A 86 1.36 27.40 -5.82
C ARG A 86 2.39 27.35 -4.70
N ASP A 87 2.16 26.54 -3.68
CA ASP A 87 3.09 26.35 -2.56
C ASP A 87 4.38 25.65 -3.01
N LEU A 88 4.29 24.65 -3.89
CA LEU A 88 5.42 23.98 -4.54
C LEU A 88 6.33 24.97 -5.29
N ARG A 89 5.74 25.86 -6.10
CA ARG A 89 6.49 26.88 -6.86
C ARG A 89 7.16 27.91 -5.95
N ARG A 90 6.45 28.38 -4.92
CA ARG A 90 6.95 29.45 -4.02
C ARG A 90 8.03 28.97 -3.06
N SER A 91 7.99 27.70 -2.64
CA SER A 91 8.94 27.20 -1.64
C SER A 91 9.16 25.70 -1.79
N PRO A 92 9.91 25.25 -2.81
CA PRO A 92 10.17 23.83 -3.05
C PRO A 92 10.74 23.15 -1.81
N HIS A 93 11.64 23.82 -1.10
CA HIS A 93 12.27 23.29 0.12
C HIS A 93 11.31 23.17 1.32
N ARG A 94 10.34 24.10 1.48
CA ARG A 94 9.35 24.03 2.57
C ARG A 94 8.24 23.02 2.27
N TRP A 95 7.91 22.82 1.00
CA TRP A 95 7.02 21.74 0.58
C TRP A 95 7.65 20.39 0.91
N TRP A 96 8.91 20.14 0.54
CA TRP A 96 9.63 18.92 0.91
C TRP A 96 9.64 18.66 2.42
N LEU A 97 9.90 19.70 3.23
CA LEU A 97 9.85 19.60 4.70
C LEU A 97 8.44 19.33 5.25
N ARG A 98 7.38 19.88 4.64
CA ARG A 98 5.99 19.62 5.02
C ARG A 98 5.53 18.21 4.61
N SER A 99 5.86 17.79 3.40
CA SER A 99 5.60 16.44 2.88
C SER A 99 6.34 15.36 3.68
N ALA A 100 7.56 15.66 4.15
CA ALA A 100 8.32 14.83 5.08
C ALA A 100 7.84 14.90 6.54
N GLY A 101 6.80 15.70 6.85
CA GLY A 101 6.21 15.80 8.18
C GLY A 101 7.02 16.61 9.21
N LEU A 102 8.00 17.40 8.77
CA LEU A 102 8.90 18.20 9.62
C LEU A 102 8.37 19.61 9.90
N LEU A 103 7.30 20.04 9.22
CA LEU A 103 6.61 21.32 9.46
C LEU A 103 5.11 21.08 9.67
N ARG A 104 4.54 21.62 10.76
CA ARG A 104 3.09 21.57 11.02
C ARG A 104 2.32 22.42 9.98
N PRO A 105 1.12 22.02 9.54
CA PRO A 105 0.29 22.86 8.68
C PRO A 105 -0.15 24.14 9.41
N CYS A 106 0.01 25.30 8.78
CA CYS A 106 -0.68 26.51 9.21
C CYS A 106 -2.19 26.29 9.08
N ARG A 107 -2.91 26.32 10.21
CA ARG A 107 -4.37 26.44 10.19
C ARG A 107 -4.72 27.85 9.72
N ALA A 108 -5.14 28.00 8.48
CA ALA A 108 -5.90 29.15 8.03
C ALA A 108 -7.18 28.66 7.34
N HIS A 109 -8.31 29.18 7.82
CA HIS A 109 -9.69 28.97 7.37
C HIS A 109 -10.36 27.61 7.64
N ARG A 110 -10.91 27.50 8.87
CA ARG A 110 -12.23 26.89 9.07
C ARG A 110 -13.20 27.95 9.61
N GLY A 111 -14.31 28.14 8.89
CA GLY A 111 -15.59 28.56 9.47
C GLY A 111 -15.92 30.05 9.45
N ARG A 112 -16.64 30.49 8.41
CA ARG A 112 -17.86 31.27 8.62
C ARG A 112 -18.92 30.69 7.69
N GLY A 113 -19.91 30.03 8.30
CA GLY A 113 -21.11 29.58 7.64
C GLY A 113 -22.07 30.74 7.41
N ASP A 114 -22.92 30.53 6.42
CA ASP A 114 -24.04 31.38 6.05
C ASP A 114 -24.96 31.65 7.24
N GLY A 115 -25.34 32.92 7.41
CA GLY A 115 -26.25 33.35 8.45
C GLY A 115 -26.53 34.84 8.39
N ALA A 116 -27.61 35.19 7.68
CA ALA A 116 -28.50 36.36 7.85
C ALA A 116 -27.90 37.73 8.23
N VAL A 117 -28.03 38.68 7.30
CA VAL A 117 -28.03 40.13 7.56
C VAL A 117 -29.32 40.52 8.29
N PRO A 118 -29.24 41.40 9.30
CA PRO A 118 -30.00 42.66 9.20
C PRO A 118 -29.18 43.91 9.54
N ARG A 119 -29.67 45.03 8.98
CA ARG A 119 -29.21 46.42 9.12
C ARG A 119 -29.26 46.93 10.58
N GLY A 120 -28.40 47.90 10.90
CA GLY A 120 -28.51 48.73 12.11
C GLY A 120 -27.42 49.80 12.17
N ASP A 121 -27.84 51.03 12.42
CA ASP A 121 -27.15 52.32 12.28
C ASP A 121 -26.01 52.63 13.28
N ALA A 122 -25.32 53.74 12.96
CA ALA A 122 -24.75 54.75 13.86
C ALA A 122 -23.26 54.69 14.25
N GLY A 123 -22.50 55.65 13.71
CA GLY A 123 -22.08 56.80 14.52
C GLY A 123 -20.66 56.84 15.12
N LEU A 124 -20.00 57.99 14.87
CA LEU A 124 -18.97 58.68 15.70
C LEU A 124 -17.53 58.12 15.64
N ARG A 125 -16.58 58.81 14.96
CA ARG A 125 -15.85 60.08 15.28
C ARG A 125 -14.58 59.91 16.15
N ARG A 126 -13.45 60.23 15.50
CA ARG A 126 -12.36 61.17 15.88
C ARG A 126 -11.14 60.75 16.74
N ARG A 127 -10.02 61.41 16.34
CA ARG A 127 -8.70 61.72 16.95
C ARG A 127 -7.63 60.61 16.82
N GLY A 128 -6.43 60.79 16.26
CA GLY A 128 -5.69 61.94 15.73
C GLY A 128 -4.66 62.52 16.71
N VAL A 129 -3.38 62.11 16.61
CA VAL A 129 -2.09 62.79 16.94
C VAL A 129 -0.99 61.91 16.25
N GLY A 130 -0.15 62.31 15.28
CA GLY A 130 0.91 63.34 15.25
C GLY A 130 2.12 62.89 16.09
N SER A 131 3.40 62.92 15.74
CA SER A 131 4.23 63.30 14.57
C SER A 131 5.67 63.21 15.11
N ASP A 132 6.67 62.73 14.36
CA ASP A 132 7.91 63.51 14.26
C ASP A 132 8.82 63.12 13.08
N GLU A 133 9.37 64.15 12.48
CA GLU A 133 10.13 64.20 11.23
C GLU A 133 11.64 63.95 11.43
N ARG A 134 12.34 63.55 10.35
CA ARG A 134 13.52 64.28 9.82
C ARG A 134 14.08 63.63 8.53
N ARG A 135 13.98 64.39 7.43
CA ARG A 135 14.83 64.45 6.22
C ARG A 135 15.46 65.86 6.20
N PRO A 136 16.44 66.29 5.35
CA PRO A 136 16.60 66.02 3.89
C PRO A 136 18.09 66.16 3.40
N PRO A 137 18.47 66.67 2.19
CA PRO A 137 17.96 66.59 0.78
C PRO A 137 19.04 66.21 -0.30
N GLY A 138 18.63 66.00 -1.57
CA GLY A 138 19.50 66.33 -2.74
C GLY A 138 19.21 65.75 -4.14
N ARG A 139 18.56 66.55 -5.03
CA ARG A 139 18.68 66.74 -6.52
C ARG A 139 18.57 65.52 -7.48
N ARG A 140 17.80 65.43 -8.59
CA ARG A 140 17.10 66.22 -9.66
C ARG A 140 17.64 65.87 -11.08
N ARG A 141 16.70 65.49 -11.99
CA ARG A 141 16.68 65.53 -13.48
C ARG A 141 17.51 64.47 -14.24
N ARG A 142 17.08 63.91 -15.41
CA ARG A 142 16.62 64.57 -16.65
C ARG A 142 15.91 63.57 -17.60
N TYR A 143 14.84 64.02 -18.29
CA TYR A 143 14.24 63.42 -19.50
C TYR A 143 14.71 64.20 -20.74
N GLY A 144 14.85 63.53 -21.88
CA GLY A 144 15.09 64.19 -23.18
C GLY A 144 14.72 63.26 -24.34
N GLY A 145 13.79 63.71 -25.18
CA GLY A 145 13.48 63.13 -26.47
C GLY A 145 13.97 64.02 -27.61
N ARG A 146 14.04 63.46 -28.82
CA ARG A 146 14.09 64.17 -30.10
C ARG A 146 13.44 63.30 -31.18
N GLY A 147 12.57 63.90 -31.99
CA GLY A 147 11.84 63.28 -33.10
C GLY A 147 12.43 63.58 -34.49
N GLY A 148 11.75 63.08 -35.53
CA GLY A 148 11.98 63.39 -36.94
C GLY A 148 11.24 62.45 -37.92
N ASP A 149 9.99 62.82 -38.26
CA ASP A 149 9.30 62.87 -39.57
C ASP A 149 9.55 61.90 -40.76
N VAL A 150 8.41 61.31 -41.24
CA VAL A 150 7.77 61.44 -42.59
C VAL A 150 7.88 60.31 -43.68
N THR A 151 6.66 59.83 -44.05
CA THR A 151 6.09 59.25 -45.31
C THR A 151 6.20 57.76 -45.73
N PRO A 152 5.19 57.24 -46.52
CA PRO A 152 4.81 55.82 -46.58
C PRO A 152 5.18 55.06 -47.87
N ALA A 153 5.18 53.71 -47.75
CA ALA A 153 5.00 52.60 -48.72
C ALA A 153 5.41 52.74 -50.22
N PRO A 154 5.90 51.64 -50.83
CA PRO A 154 4.94 50.87 -51.64
C PRO A 154 5.12 49.34 -51.61
N SER A 155 4.04 48.68 -52.00
CA SER A 155 3.90 47.26 -52.33
C SER A 155 4.64 46.89 -53.63
N ARG A 156 5.20 45.66 -53.72
CA ARG A 156 5.36 44.92 -54.99
C ARG A 156 5.62 43.41 -54.76
N GLN A 157 4.89 42.63 -55.54
CA GLN A 157 4.93 41.17 -55.70
C GLN A 157 6.15 40.67 -56.49
N ARG A 158 6.46 39.38 -56.28
CA ARG A 158 7.16 38.35 -57.10
C ARG A 158 8.16 37.62 -56.19
N GLY A 159 8.17 36.30 -56.05
CA GLY A 159 7.97 35.25 -57.04
C GLY A 159 9.28 34.46 -57.11
N ASP A 160 9.21 33.16 -56.78
CA ASP A 160 10.21 32.09 -56.81
C ASP A 160 11.65 32.39 -57.25
N THR A 161 12.63 31.91 -56.46
CA THR A 161 13.71 31.03 -56.93
C THR A 161 14.56 30.54 -55.74
N GLY A 162 14.91 29.25 -55.77
CA GLY A 162 15.46 28.51 -54.65
C GLY A 162 16.83 28.99 -54.16
N ALA A 163 16.99 28.96 -52.83
CA ALA A 163 18.27 28.91 -52.16
C ALA A 163 18.17 27.83 -51.08
N GLN A 164 18.93 26.74 -51.27
CA GLN A 164 19.08 25.67 -50.28
C GLN A 164 19.64 26.25 -48.98
N VAL A 165 18.78 26.38 -47.97
CA VAL A 165 19.22 26.65 -46.60
C VAL A 165 19.78 25.36 -46.04
N ARG A 166 21.11 25.32 -45.97
CA ARG A 166 21.90 24.27 -45.32
C ARG A 166 21.56 24.25 -43.83
N GLU A 167 20.68 23.33 -43.41
CA GLU A 167 20.41 23.09 -41.99
C GLU A 167 21.70 22.68 -41.27
N ARG A 168 22.10 23.48 -40.28
CA ARG A 168 23.15 23.09 -39.32
C ARG A 168 22.51 22.16 -38.29
N PRO A 169 23.00 20.93 -38.10
CA PRO A 169 22.48 20.06 -37.06
C PRO A 169 23.03 20.51 -35.70
N THR A 170 22.23 21.21 -34.91
CA THR A 170 22.48 21.38 -33.47
C THR A 170 21.62 20.41 -32.67
N SER A 171 21.95 19.13 -32.74
CA SER A 171 21.54 18.15 -31.73
C SER A 171 22.72 17.21 -31.45
N ARG A 172 23.68 17.71 -30.66
CA ARG A 172 24.75 16.89 -30.11
C ARG A 172 24.24 16.10 -28.90
N TRP A 173 23.28 15.22 -29.15
CA TRP A 173 22.94 14.12 -28.26
C TRP A 173 23.08 12.82 -29.06
N ARG A 174 24.34 12.47 -29.36
CA ARG A 174 24.65 11.04 -29.50
C ARG A 174 24.60 10.47 -28.11
N ALA A 175 23.54 9.73 -27.82
CA ALA A 175 23.50 8.83 -26.70
C ALA A 175 24.69 7.87 -26.81
N THR A 176 25.75 8.13 -26.04
CA THR A 176 26.70 7.09 -25.67
C THR A 176 25.93 6.12 -24.79
N ALA A 177 25.46 5.05 -25.42
CA ALA A 177 24.78 3.93 -24.80
C ALA A 177 25.77 3.12 -23.95
N THR A 178 26.16 3.62 -22.79
CA THR A 178 26.88 2.85 -21.77
C THR A 178 26.54 3.40 -20.38
N GLY A 179 25.57 2.76 -19.68
CA GLY A 179 25.38 2.92 -18.23
C GLY A 179 23.97 3.31 -17.75
N GLY A 180 23.09 2.32 -17.51
CA GLY A 180 22.25 2.32 -16.30
C GLY A 180 20.92 3.08 -16.21
N GLY A 181 20.29 3.52 -17.29
CA GLY A 181 18.97 4.21 -17.25
C GLY A 181 17.73 3.32 -17.45
N ARG A 182 17.70 2.07 -16.95
CA ARG A 182 16.56 1.13 -17.18
C ARG A 182 16.06 0.53 -15.87
N GLY A 183 15.21 1.25 -15.14
CA GLY A 183 14.65 0.74 -13.86
C GLY A 183 13.35 1.35 -13.35
N ALA A 184 12.96 2.57 -13.73
CA ALA A 184 11.86 3.26 -13.06
C ALA A 184 10.48 3.14 -13.72
N ALA A 185 10.37 3.23 -15.05
CA ALA A 185 9.07 3.21 -15.75
C ALA A 185 8.34 1.85 -15.62
N ASP A 186 9.10 0.75 -15.60
CA ASP A 186 8.52 -0.60 -15.65
C ASP A 186 8.36 -1.29 -14.30
N ARG A 187 8.79 -0.65 -13.20
CA ARG A 187 8.81 -1.25 -11.86
C ARG A 187 7.45 -1.79 -11.41
N VAL A 188 6.38 -1.04 -11.67
CA VAL A 188 5.00 -1.40 -11.30
C VAL A 188 4.51 -2.57 -12.15
N ARG A 189 4.82 -2.57 -13.45
CA ARG A 189 4.45 -3.64 -14.36
C ARG A 189 5.14 -4.96 -13.99
N LEU A 190 6.44 -4.90 -13.66
CA LEU A 190 7.24 -6.04 -13.24
C LEU A 190 6.72 -6.60 -11.90
N SER A 191 6.54 -5.76 -10.88
CA SER A 191 6.05 -6.20 -9.58
C SER A 191 4.64 -6.80 -9.66
N HIS A 192 3.75 -6.27 -10.50
CA HIS A 192 2.44 -6.89 -10.73
C HIS A 192 2.52 -8.23 -11.47
N ALA A 193 3.47 -8.42 -12.39
CA ALA A 193 3.68 -9.71 -13.05
C ALA A 193 4.13 -10.78 -12.04
N GLN A 194 5.06 -10.41 -11.16
CA GLN A 194 5.50 -11.26 -10.04
C GLN A 194 4.33 -11.56 -9.08
N ALA A 195 3.53 -10.55 -8.71
CA ALA A 195 2.38 -10.71 -7.82
C ALA A 195 1.30 -11.62 -8.42
N ARG A 196 1.00 -11.51 -9.73
CA ARG A 196 0.05 -12.40 -10.41
C ARG A 196 0.46 -13.86 -10.37
N THR A 197 1.74 -14.13 -10.64
CA THR A 197 2.29 -15.49 -10.55
C THR A 197 2.15 -16.03 -9.13
N THR A 198 2.47 -15.19 -8.15
CA THR A 198 2.31 -15.54 -6.73
C THR A 198 0.86 -15.81 -6.36
N LEU A 199 -0.10 -15.02 -6.85
CA LEU A 199 -1.53 -15.22 -6.60
C LEU A 199 -2.05 -16.57 -7.07
N ARG A 200 -1.52 -17.13 -8.17
CA ARG A 200 -1.90 -18.48 -8.60
C ARG A 200 -1.49 -19.52 -7.58
N LEU A 201 -0.27 -19.43 -7.06
CA LEU A 201 0.20 -20.31 -5.98
C LEU A 201 -0.65 -20.13 -4.71
N VAL A 202 -1.01 -18.89 -4.35
CA VAL A 202 -1.92 -18.61 -3.23
C VAL A 202 -3.24 -19.35 -3.41
N LEU A 203 -3.88 -19.23 -4.57
CA LEU A 203 -5.16 -19.89 -4.85
C LEU A 203 -5.05 -21.41 -4.81
N VAL A 204 -3.95 -21.99 -5.30
CA VAL A 204 -3.68 -23.43 -5.18
C VAL A 204 -3.65 -23.86 -3.72
N PHE A 205 -2.83 -23.22 -2.89
CA PHE A 205 -2.75 -23.59 -1.46
C PHE A 205 -4.06 -23.38 -0.70
N VAL A 206 -4.80 -22.30 -0.99
CA VAL A 206 -6.11 -22.05 -0.39
C VAL A 206 -7.11 -23.13 -0.81
N ALA A 207 -7.13 -23.52 -2.08
CA ALA A 207 -7.99 -24.59 -2.58
C ALA A 207 -7.62 -25.94 -1.95
N THR A 208 -6.33 -26.30 -1.90
CA THR A 208 -5.86 -27.54 -1.26
C THR A 208 -6.19 -27.57 0.22
N ALA A 209 -6.05 -26.45 0.94
CA ALA A 209 -6.45 -26.35 2.34
C ALA A 209 -7.97 -26.57 2.53
N ALA A 210 -8.80 -25.97 1.67
CA ALA A 210 -10.25 -26.16 1.72
C ALA A 210 -10.64 -27.60 1.43
N LEU A 211 -10.01 -28.24 0.44
CA LEU A 211 -10.23 -29.65 0.10
C LEU A 211 -9.79 -30.59 1.23
N ALA A 212 -8.62 -30.36 1.83
CA ALA A 212 -8.15 -31.15 2.97
C ALA A 212 -9.10 -31.03 4.17
N GLY A 213 -9.61 -29.83 4.43
CA GLY A 213 -10.62 -29.60 5.48
C GLY A 213 -11.95 -30.31 5.17
N ALA A 214 -12.43 -30.24 3.92
CA ALA A 214 -13.65 -30.91 3.49
C ALA A 214 -13.53 -32.44 3.52
N ALA A 215 -12.33 -32.97 3.26
CA ALA A 215 -12.02 -34.40 3.36
C ALA A 215 -11.88 -34.90 4.81
N GLY A 216 -12.10 -34.06 5.82
CA GLY A 216 -12.01 -34.45 7.23
C GLY A 216 -10.57 -34.68 7.71
N SER A 217 -9.56 -34.14 7.02
CA SER A 217 -8.17 -34.25 7.46
C SER A 217 -7.96 -33.63 8.84
N ALA A 218 -6.98 -34.13 9.59
CA ALA A 218 -6.58 -33.55 10.87
C ALA A 218 -6.32 -32.05 10.72
N ARG A 219 -6.89 -31.22 11.61
CA ARG A 219 -6.93 -29.74 11.49
C ARG A 219 -5.58 -29.09 11.22
N TRP A 220 -4.49 -29.70 11.69
CA TRP A 220 -3.13 -29.26 11.44
C TRP A 220 -2.85 -29.06 9.94
N LEU A 221 -3.24 -30.01 9.09
CA LEU A 221 -2.94 -30.02 7.66
C LEU A 221 -3.60 -28.85 6.90
N PRO A 222 -4.94 -28.66 6.92
CA PRO A 222 -5.56 -27.54 6.23
C PRO A 222 -5.11 -26.19 6.81
N LEU A 223 -4.88 -26.09 8.13
CA LEU A 223 -4.35 -24.86 8.73
C LEU A 223 -2.92 -24.54 8.25
N HIS A 224 -2.03 -25.53 8.15
CA HIS A 224 -0.66 -25.31 7.66
C HIS A 224 -0.63 -24.99 6.17
N LEU A 225 -1.40 -25.71 5.35
CA LEU A 225 -1.53 -25.40 3.92
C LEU A 225 -2.06 -23.98 3.70
N PHE A 226 -3.07 -23.57 4.48
CA PHE A 226 -3.64 -22.24 4.40
C PHE A 226 -2.65 -21.16 4.89
N LEU A 227 -2.07 -21.31 6.09
CA LEU A 227 -1.24 -20.28 6.72
C LEU A 227 0.19 -20.24 6.14
N ALA A 228 0.90 -21.37 6.15
CA ALA A 228 2.29 -21.45 5.69
C ALA A 228 2.39 -21.47 4.16
N GLY A 229 1.38 -21.99 3.46
CA GLY A 229 1.30 -21.90 2.00
C GLY A 229 0.61 -20.62 1.55
N GLY A 230 -0.73 -20.60 1.64
CA GLY A 230 -1.57 -19.55 1.06
C GLY A 230 -1.29 -18.14 1.60
N VAL A 231 -1.38 -17.96 2.92
CA VAL A 231 -1.19 -16.66 3.57
C VAL A 231 0.26 -16.21 3.44
N MET A 232 1.27 -17.06 3.66
CA MET A 232 2.66 -16.64 3.51
C MET A 232 3.02 -16.26 2.07
N LEU A 233 2.52 -16.98 1.06
CA LEU A 233 2.69 -16.58 -0.34
C LEU A 233 1.96 -15.27 -0.66
N ALA A 234 0.77 -15.04 -0.08
CA ALA A 234 0.08 -13.77 -0.22
C ALA A 234 0.88 -12.63 0.42
N ILE A 235 1.38 -12.84 1.63
CA ILE A 235 2.29 -11.92 2.33
C ILE A 235 3.51 -11.63 1.46
N SER A 236 4.20 -12.65 0.93
CA SER A 236 5.43 -12.47 0.16
C SER A 236 5.20 -11.71 -1.14
N GLY A 237 4.17 -12.06 -1.91
CA GLY A 237 3.83 -11.40 -3.18
C GLY A 237 3.37 -9.96 -2.96
N VAL A 238 2.43 -9.76 -2.03
CA VAL A 238 1.80 -8.46 -1.81
C VAL A 238 2.72 -7.50 -1.08
N SER A 239 3.45 -7.92 -0.05
CA SER A 239 4.38 -7.01 0.65
C SER A 239 5.44 -6.45 -0.30
N LEU A 240 6.06 -7.30 -1.13
CA LEU A 240 7.08 -6.86 -2.09
C LEU A 240 6.50 -5.96 -3.18
N MET A 241 5.33 -6.29 -3.70
CA MET A 241 4.60 -5.45 -4.65
C MET A 241 4.28 -4.07 -4.04
N LEU A 242 3.74 -4.05 -2.82
CA LEU A 242 3.39 -2.82 -2.12
C LEU A 242 4.63 -1.99 -1.82
N THR A 243 5.74 -2.57 -1.37
CA THR A 243 7.01 -1.85 -1.18
C THR A 243 7.50 -1.19 -2.48
N VAL A 244 7.44 -1.91 -3.61
CA VAL A 244 7.78 -1.32 -4.93
C VAL A 244 6.85 -0.15 -5.26
N THR A 245 5.54 -0.35 -5.12
CA THR A 245 4.53 0.65 -5.57
C THR A 245 4.43 1.86 -4.65
N TRP A 246 4.40 1.67 -3.33
CA TRP A 246 4.22 2.72 -2.34
C TRP A 246 5.50 3.52 -2.11
N SER A 247 6.64 2.84 -2.01
CA SER A 247 7.92 3.51 -1.75
C SER A 247 8.62 4.00 -3.03
N ALA A 248 7.97 3.86 -4.19
CA ALA A 248 8.52 4.14 -5.51
C ALA A 248 9.91 3.51 -5.72
N ALA A 249 10.08 2.29 -5.23
CA ALA A 249 11.34 1.55 -5.27
C ALA A 249 11.46 0.70 -6.55
N PRO A 250 12.67 0.40 -7.04
CA PRO A 250 12.85 -0.49 -8.18
C PRO A 250 12.34 -1.91 -7.87
N ALA A 251 11.73 -2.56 -8.87
CA ALA A 251 11.33 -3.96 -8.74
C ALA A 251 12.55 -4.87 -8.65
N PRO A 252 12.56 -5.89 -7.78
CA PRO A 252 13.62 -6.88 -7.75
C PRO A 252 13.60 -7.74 -9.01
N ALA A 253 14.74 -8.35 -9.34
CA ALA A 253 14.84 -9.22 -10.51
C ALA A 253 13.94 -10.46 -10.37
N ASP A 254 13.30 -10.85 -11.48
CA ASP A 254 12.31 -11.93 -11.52
C ASP A 254 12.84 -13.26 -10.99
N ARG A 255 14.10 -13.59 -11.27
CA ARG A 255 14.74 -14.83 -10.78
C ARG A 255 14.76 -14.92 -9.26
N TRP A 256 15.05 -13.82 -8.56
CA TRP A 256 15.12 -13.81 -7.10
C TRP A 256 13.72 -13.82 -6.50
N ALA A 257 12.79 -13.10 -7.14
CA ALA A 257 11.40 -13.18 -6.75
C ALA A 257 10.87 -14.61 -6.89
N ALA A 258 11.08 -15.26 -8.04
CA ALA A 258 10.66 -16.63 -8.31
C ALA A 258 11.30 -17.65 -7.37
N ALA A 259 12.63 -17.59 -7.16
CA ALA A 259 13.33 -18.45 -6.21
C ALA A 259 12.73 -18.36 -4.81
N GLN A 260 12.46 -17.15 -4.34
CA GLN A 260 11.80 -16.92 -3.05
C GLN A 260 10.43 -17.61 -2.96
N ARG A 261 9.59 -17.51 -4.01
CA ARG A 261 8.24 -18.10 -4.00
C ARG A 261 8.29 -19.63 -4.05
N TRP A 262 9.20 -20.19 -4.84
CA TRP A 262 9.37 -21.64 -4.93
C TRP A 262 9.95 -22.25 -3.66
N LEU A 263 10.86 -21.54 -2.97
CA LEU A 263 11.37 -21.95 -1.66
C LEU A 263 10.24 -22.01 -0.62
N VAL A 264 9.39 -20.99 -0.55
CA VAL A 264 8.23 -20.98 0.38
C VAL A 264 7.20 -22.02 0.00
N ALA A 265 6.80 -22.09 -1.28
CA ALA A 265 5.80 -23.06 -1.74
C ALA A 265 6.28 -24.51 -1.57
N GLY A 266 7.50 -24.82 -2.03
CA GLY A 266 8.10 -26.14 -1.91
C GLY A 266 8.33 -26.53 -0.45
N GLY A 267 8.82 -25.62 0.38
CA GLY A 267 8.99 -25.87 1.82
C GLY A 267 7.65 -26.13 2.53
N ALA A 268 6.61 -25.33 2.26
CA ALA A 268 5.29 -25.53 2.86
C ALA A 268 4.66 -26.86 2.45
N ALA A 269 4.70 -27.17 1.15
CA ALA A 269 4.20 -28.45 0.63
C ALA A 269 5.01 -29.63 1.17
N GLY A 270 6.34 -29.51 1.21
CA GLY A 270 7.23 -30.54 1.73
C GLY A 270 7.00 -30.84 3.21
N ILE A 271 6.80 -29.81 4.05
CA ILE A 271 6.44 -30.01 5.47
C ILE A 271 5.06 -30.68 5.58
N ALA A 272 4.07 -30.20 4.82
CA ALA A 272 2.71 -30.74 4.85
C ALA A 272 2.68 -32.22 4.45
N VAL A 273 3.32 -32.58 3.33
CA VAL A 273 3.42 -33.96 2.83
C VAL A 273 4.29 -34.79 3.75
N GLY A 274 5.47 -34.30 4.14
CA GLY A 274 6.39 -35.01 5.01
C GLY A 274 5.76 -35.41 6.34
N ARG A 275 5.01 -34.50 6.97
CA ARG A 275 4.33 -34.80 8.23
C ARG A 275 3.09 -35.68 8.05
N HIS A 276 2.33 -35.48 6.97
CA HIS A 276 1.09 -36.23 6.72
C HIS A 276 1.34 -37.67 6.29
N ALA A 277 2.38 -37.90 5.49
CA ALA A 277 2.80 -39.22 5.03
C ALA A 277 3.88 -39.84 5.93
N GLU A 278 4.14 -39.23 7.09
CA GLU A 278 5.11 -39.72 8.08
C GLU A 278 6.49 -40.04 7.49
N LEU A 279 6.96 -39.17 6.59
CA LEU A 279 8.28 -39.27 5.99
C LEU A 279 9.37 -38.96 7.01
N GLY A 280 10.55 -39.53 6.82
CA GLY A 280 11.66 -39.39 7.76
C GLY A 280 12.13 -37.95 7.98
N ASP A 281 12.73 -37.71 9.14
CA ASP A 281 13.15 -36.38 9.63
C ASP A 281 14.01 -35.58 8.65
N GLY A 282 14.81 -36.27 7.82
CA GLY A 282 15.61 -35.62 6.77
C GLY A 282 14.76 -34.86 5.75
N VAL A 283 13.59 -35.39 5.37
CA VAL A 283 12.66 -34.73 4.44
C VAL A 283 12.06 -33.48 5.08
N ILE A 284 11.63 -33.59 6.34
CA ILE A 284 11.09 -32.46 7.12
C ILE A 284 12.16 -31.38 7.29
N GLY A 285 13.40 -31.78 7.62
CA GLY A 285 14.55 -30.88 7.76
C GLY A 285 14.83 -30.10 6.48
N VAL A 286 14.92 -30.79 5.33
CA VAL A 286 15.14 -30.14 4.02
C VAL A 286 14.01 -29.17 3.68
N ALA A 287 12.75 -29.57 3.89
CA ALA A 287 11.59 -28.72 3.61
C ALA A 287 11.57 -27.48 4.52
N ALA A 288 11.89 -27.64 5.82
CA ALA A 288 12.01 -26.54 6.76
C ALA A 288 13.15 -25.58 6.41
N THR A 289 14.33 -26.09 6.02
CA THR A 289 15.45 -25.28 5.56
C THR A 289 15.10 -24.50 4.29
N ALA A 290 14.44 -25.13 3.32
CA ALA A 290 13.96 -24.44 2.12
C ALA A 290 12.97 -23.31 2.47
N TYR A 291 12.02 -23.58 3.38
CA TYR A 291 11.07 -22.57 3.83
C TYR A 291 11.76 -21.39 4.55
N LEU A 292 12.71 -21.68 5.46
CA LEU A 292 13.53 -20.67 6.15
C LEU A 292 14.32 -19.81 5.17
N ALA A 293 14.99 -20.43 4.20
CA ALA A 293 15.71 -19.72 3.15
C ALA A 293 14.76 -18.80 2.36
N GLY A 294 13.53 -19.24 2.09
CA GLY A 294 12.48 -18.44 1.47
C GLY A 294 12.06 -17.21 2.30
N LEU A 295 11.98 -17.32 3.62
CA LEU A 295 11.68 -16.18 4.51
C LEU A 295 12.85 -15.19 4.60
N VAL A 296 14.07 -15.69 4.77
CA VAL A 296 15.29 -14.86 4.82
C VAL A 296 15.49 -14.11 3.50
N LEU A 297 15.32 -14.80 2.37
CA LEU A 297 15.41 -14.19 1.04
C LEU A 297 14.33 -13.11 0.84
N LEU A 298 13.10 -13.32 1.33
CA LEU A 298 12.08 -12.28 1.29
C LEU A 298 12.48 -11.04 2.10
N GLY A 299 13.03 -11.23 3.30
CA GLY A 299 13.54 -10.15 4.13
C GLY A 299 14.65 -9.36 3.44
N ALA A 300 15.60 -10.07 2.82
CA ALA A 300 16.67 -9.46 2.04
C ALA A 300 16.13 -8.67 0.85
N LEU A 301 15.16 -9.22 0.11
CA LEU A 301 14.52 -8.53 -1.02
C LEU A 301 13.81 -7.25 -0.57
N LEU A 302 13.01 -7.31 0.49
CA LEU A 302 12.33 -6.13 1.05
C LEU A 302 13.32 -5.06 1.50
N LEU A 303 14.40 -5.46 2.18
CA LEU A 303 15.44 -4.57 2.67
C LEU A 303 16.19 -3.88 1.53
N VAL A 304 16.59 -4.63 0.50
CA VAL A 304 17.27 -4.07 -0.68
C VAL A 304 16.35 -3.14 -1.45
N THR A 305 15.08 -3.52 -1.64
CA THR A 305 14.10 -2.68 -2.33
C THR A 305 13.83 -1.38 -1.58
N VAL A 306 13.58 -1.42 -0.26
CA VAL A 306 13.29 -0.21 0.51
C VAL A 306 14.50 0.71 0.68
N ARG A 307 15.72 0.17 0.73
CA ARG A 307 16.95 1.00 0.72
C ARG A 307 17.09 1.82 -0.55
N ARG A 308 16.48 1.35 -1.65
CA ARG A 308 16.41 2.03 -2.95
C ARG A 308 15.06 2.73 -3.16
N ALA A 309 14.31 3.01 -2.10
CA ALA A 309 13.05 3.76 -2.19
C ALA A 309 13.28 5.27 -2.32
N VAL A 310 12.41 5.94 -3.09
CA VAL A 310 12.36 7.41 -3.13
C VAL A 310 11.52 7.92 -1.97
N GLU A 311 10.38 7.25 -1.72
CA GLU A 311 9.37 7.69 -0.77
C GLU A 311 9.48 6.93 0.55
N ARG A 312 9.67 7.68 1.65
CA ARG A 312 9.93 7.14 3.00
C ARG A 312 8.69 7.11 3.89
N ARG A 313 7.57 7.71 3.45
CA ARG A 313 6.31 7.71 4.20
C ARG A 313 5.79 6.30 4.55
N PHE A 314 6.16 5.29 3.77
CA PHE A 314 5.70 3.91 3.92
C PHE A 314 6.69 3.01 4.65
N ASP A 315 7.81 3.55 5.14
CA ASP A 315 8.77 2.82 5.98
C ASP A 315 8.14 2.05 7.14
N PRO A 316 7.11 2.57 7.87
CA PRO A 316 6.49 1.82 8.96
C PRO A 316 5.90 0.47 8.53
N ALA A 317 5.35 0.37 7.31
CA ALA A 317 4.82 -0.88 6.79
C ALA A 317 5.95 -1.88 6.53
N VAL A 318 7.05 -1.43 5.92
CA VAL A 318 8.22 -2.28 5.65
C VAL A 318 8.90 -2.73 6.94
N ALA A 319 9.00 -1.84 7.94
CA ALA A 319 9.50 -2.18 9.27
C ALA A 319 8.66 -3.29 9.92
N ALA A 320 7.33 -3.22 9.79
CA ALA A 320 6.43 -4.28 10.26
C ALA A 320 6.67 -5.60 9.52
N TYR A 321 6.93 -5.57 8.20
CA TYR A 321 7.25 -6.77 7.43
C TYR A 321 8.56 -7.41 7.88
N LEU A 322 9.60 -6.62 8.12
CA LEU A 322 10.89 -7.13 8.60
C LEU A 322 10.78 -7.69 10.02
N ALA A 323 10.07 -7.02 10.92
CA ALA A 323 9.79 -7.53 12.26
C ALA A 323 9.01 -8.86 12.19
N ALA A 324 7.98 -8.92 11.35
CA ALA A 324 7.19 -10.13 11.13
C ALA A 324 8.04 -11.30 10.63
N LEU A 325 8.96 -11.06 9.70
CA LEU A 325 9.86 -12.10 9.18
C LEU A 325 10.88 -12.57 10.21
N ALA A 326 11.34 -11.70 11.11
CA ALA A 326 12.17 -12.10 12.24
C ALA A 326 11.42 -13.08 13.16
N PHE A 327 10.18 -12.75 13.53
CA PHE A 327 9.32 -13.68 14.28
C PHE A 327 9.02 -14.95 13.50
N GLY A 328 8.65 -14.85 12.22
CA GLY A 328 8.38 -16.02 11.38
C GLY A 328 9.57 -16.96 11.26
N THR A 329 10.79 -16.42 11.16
CA THR A 329 12.01 -17.23 11.14
C THR A 329 12.17 -18.01 12.45
N ALA A 330 12.03 -17.35 13.60
CA ALA A 330 12.05 -18.02 14.90
C ALA A 330 10.92 -19.06 15.05
N GLY A 331 9.71 -18.73 14.57
CA GLY A 331 8.55 -19.61 14.59
C GLY A 331 8.73 -20.86 13.74
N VAL A 332 9.37 -20.75 12.58
CA VAL A 332 9.69 -21.89 11.71
C VAL A 332 10.80 -22.75 12.32
N VAL A 333 11.85 -22.16 12.89
CA VAL A 333 12.89 -22.92 13.62
C VAL A 333 12.26 -23.75 14.75
N LEU A 334 11.41 -23.12 15.56
CA LEU A 334 10.68 -23.81 16.63
C LEU A 334 9.73 -24.89 16.07
N GLY A 335 9.05 -24.62 14.96
CA GLY A 335 8.20 -25.59 14.28
C GLY A 335 8.95 -26.81 13.75
N ALA A 336 10.11 -26.60 13.15
CA ALA A 336 10.99 -27.65 12.66
C ALA A 336 11.54 -28.50 13.81
N TRP A 337 11.96 -27.86 14.91
CA TRP A 337 12.35 -28.57 16.13
C TRP A 337 11.20 -29.45 16.63
N MET A 338 10.00 -28.90 16.81
CA MET A 338 8.84 -29.69 17.26
C MET A 338 8.47 -30.84 16.32
N ALA A 339 8.74 -30.72 15.02
CA ALA A 339 8.41 -31.74 14.04
C ALA A 339 9.39 -32.92 14.06
N ILE A 340 10.66 -32.67 14.37
CA ILE A 340 11.74 -33.68 14.39
C ILE A 340 11.96 -34.24 15.82
N GLY A 341 11.79 -33.40 16.83
CA GLY A 341 11.97 -33.76 18.23
C GLY A 341 10.65 -33.96 18.97
N SER A 342 10.71 -33.88 20.30
CA SER A 342 9.54 -34.04 21.17
C SER A 342 8.81 -32.70 21.39
N PRO A 343 7.57 -32.54 20.90
CA PRO A 343 6.82 -31.31 21.11
C PRO A 343 6.28 -31.21 22.55
N SER A 344 6.28 -29.99 23.11
CA SER A 344 5.59 -29.67 24.37
C SER A 344 4.42 -28.69 24.14
N ILE A 345 3.52 -28.58 25.11
CA ILE A 345 2.37 -27.64 25.05
C ILE A 345 2.87 -26.19 25.01
N SER A 346 3.90 -25.85 25.79
CA SER A 346 4.49 -24.51 25.82
C SER A 346 5.18 -24.20 24.49
N MET A 347 5.89 -25.16 23.88
CA MET A 347 6.47 -25.01 22.53
C MET A 347 5.40 -24.79 21.47
N ARG A 348 4.30 -25.56 21.49
CA ARG A 348 3.16 -25.37 20.58
C ARG A 348 2.58 -23.96 20.75
N SER A 349 2.35 -23.55 22.00
CA SER A 349 1.75 -22.25 22.33
C SER A 349 2.63 -21.09 21.85
N ALA A 350 3.95 -21.19 22.06
CA ALA A 350 4.92 -20.24 21.55
C ALA A 350 4.95 -20.23 20.01
N HIS A 351 5.04 -21.39 19.36
CA HIS A 351 5.05 -21.52 17.90
C HIS A 351 3.82 -20.89 17.25
N VAL A 352 2.62 -21.22 17.75
CA VAL A 352 1.37 -20.65 17.24
C VAL A 352 1.37 -19.15 17.45
N THR A 353 1.67 -18.67 18.67
CA THR A 353 1.68 -17.24 18.99
C THR A 353 2.65 -16.44 18.11
N ILE A 354 3.90 -16.92 17.96
CA ILE A 354 4.92 -16.31 17.11
C ILE A 354 4.47 -16.23 15.65
N ASN A 355 3.89 -17.30 15.10
CA ASN A 355 3.51 -17.30 13.69
C ASN A 355 2.20 -16.54 13.43
N VAL A 356 1.15 -16.74 14.23
CA VAL A 356 -0.14 -16.10 13.97
C VAL A 356 -0.11 -14.62 14.34
N LEU A 357 0.54 -14.23 15.45
CA LEU A 357 0.61 -12.82 15.86
C LEU A 357 1.87 -12.11 15.39
N GLY A 358 3.03 -12.78 15.43
CA GLY A 358 4.28 -12.21 14.97
C GLY A 358 4.37 -12.14 13.45
N LEU A 359 4.30 -13.28 12.77
CA LEU A 359 4.44 -13.32 11.31
C LEU A 359 3.19 -12.76 10.60
N VAL A 360 2.00 -13.32 10.83
CA VAL A 360 0.80 -12.87 10.11
C VAL A 360 0.28 -11.55 10.69
N GLY A 361 0.11 -11.48 12.01
CA GLY A 361 -0.46 -10.31 12.70
C GLY A 361 0.32 -9.01 12.47
N LEU A 362 1.65 -9.01 12.55
CA LEU A 362 2.43 -7.77 12.31
C LEU A 362 2.39 -7.34 10.84
N VAL A 363 2.40 -8.27 9.87
CA VAL A 363 2.21 -7.90 8.45
C VAL A 363 0.84 -7.27 8.23
N VAL A 364 -0.22 -7.89 8.76
CA VAL A 364 -1.58 -7.37 8.67
C VAL A 364 -1.66 -6.00 9.34
N GLY A 365 -1.16 -5.86 10.57
CA GLY A 365 -1.17 -4.62 11.34
C GLY A 365 -0.42 -3.47 10.65
N GLY A 366 0.74 -3.76 10.06
CA GLY A 366 1.53 -2.78 9.31
C GLY A 366 0.92 -2.39 7.95
N THR A 367 0.12 -3.27 7.35
CA THR A 367 -0.47 -3.05 6.01
C THR A 367 -1.83 -2.37 6.07
N LEU A 368 -2.68 -2.75 7.03
CA LEU A 368 -4.10 -2.37 7.06
C LEU A 368 -4.37 -0.86 6.95
N PRO A 369 -3.65 0.05 7.63
CA PRO A 369 -3.94 1.48 7.54
C PRO A 369 -3.78 2.03 6.12
N PHE A 370 -2.73 1.59 5.43
CA PHE A 370 -2.41 1.98 4.06
C PHE A 370 -3.30 1.26 3.04
N PHE A 371 -3.58 -0.01 3.28
CA PHE A 371 -4.37 -0.81 2.35
C PHE A 371 -5.86 -0.45 2.42
N ALA A 372 -6.41 -0.19 3.61
CA ALA A 372 -7.79 0.28 3.76
C ALA A 372 -8.02 1.63 3.07
N SER A 373 -7.05 2.55 3.14
CA SER A 373 -7.11 3.81 2.39
C SER A 373 -7.00 3.61 0.88
N THR A 374 -6.20 2.63 0.44
CA THR A 374 -6.12 2.23 -0.98
C THR A 374 -7.45 1.65 -1.50
N VAL A 375 -8.06 0.71 -0.75
CA VAL A 375 -9.34 0.08 -1.09
C VAL A 375 -10.49 1.09 -1.05
N GLY A 376 -10.51 1.95 -0.02
CA GLY A 376 -11.51 2.99 0.15
C GLY A 376 -11.32 4.24 -0.73
N ARG A 377 -10.19 4.34 -1.45
CA ARG A 377 -9.78 5.53 -2.20
C ARG A 377 -9.84 6.81 -1.36
N THR A 378 -9.27 6.74 -0.15
CA THR A 378 -9.21 7.87 0.77
C THR A 378 -7.78 8.31 1.00
N ARG A 379 -7.59 9.55 1.46
CA ARG A 379 -6.33 9.91 2.11
C ARG A 379 -6.15 9.06 3.37
N MET A 380 -4.90 8.82 3.77
CA MET A 380 -4.57 8.27 5.09
C MET A 380 -5.22 9.14 6.18
N ALA A 381 -5.67 8.50 7.26
CA ALA A 381 -6.28 9.23 8.36
C ALA A 381 -5.29 10.25 8.96
N PRO A 382 -5.71 11.49 9.30
CA PRO A 382 -4.78 12.53 9.77
C PRO A 382 -3.98 12.13 11.02
N HIS A 383 -4.55 11.25 11.84
CA HIS A 383 -3.94 10.72 13.07
C HIS A 383 -3.08 9.47 12.84
N ALA A 384 -2.99 8.93 11.62
CA ALA A 384 -2.13 7.80 11.25
C ALA A 384 -0.76 8.30 10.77
N SER A 385 -0.08 9.10 11.59
CA SER A 385 1.27 9.59 11.27
C SER A 385 2.31 8.47 11.37
N ALA A 386 3.43 8.60 10.63
CA ALA A 386 4.50 7.61 10.65
C ALA A 386 4.98 7.28 12.07
N ARG A 387 5.16 8.30 12.93
CA ARG A 387 5.53 8.11 14.34
C ARG A 387 4.52 7.25 15.10
N ARG A 388 3.21 7.48 14.91
CA ARG A 388 2.17 6.70 15.61
C ARG A 388 2.10 5.26 15.12
N LEU A 389 2.31 5.03 13.83
CA LEU A 389 2.37 3.69 13.26
C LEU A 389 3.59 2.92 13.79
N VAL A 390 4.76 3.56 13.87
CA VAL A 390 5.96 2.96 14.48
C VAL A 390 5.74 2.67 15.97
N LEU A 391 5.15 3.60 16.73
CA LEU A 391 4.83 3.35 18.15
C LEU A 391 3.86 2.18 18.33
N SER A 392 2.84 2.07 17.46
CA SER A 392 1.90 0.94 17.47
C SER A 392 2.60 -0.39 17.14
N LEU A 393 3.56 -0.37 16.19
CA LEU A 393 4.38 -1.54 15.86
C LEU A 393 5.31 -1.93 17.02
N SER A 394 6.02 -0.97 17.62
CA SER A 394 6.89 -1.19 18.77
C SER A 394 6.11 -1.76 19.96
N TRP A 395 4.92 -1.23 20.23
CA TRP A 395 4.02 -1.74 21.26
C TRP A 395 3.60 -3.20 21.00
N GLN A 396 3.11 -3.50 19.80
CA GLN A 396 2.72 -4.87 19.43
C GLN A 396 3.90 -5.84 19.51
N THR A 397 5.09 -5.41 19.08
CA THR A 397 6.31 -6.22 19.16
C THR A 397 6.70 -6.51 20.61
N ALA A 398 6.71 -5.49 21.47
CA ALA A 398 7.08 -5.64 22.88
C ALA A 398 6.09 -6.53 23.65
N THR A 399 4.79 -6.33 23.44
CA THR A 399 3.74 -7.14 24.08
C THR A 399 3.70 -8.58 23.57
N LEU A 400 3.99 -8.79 22.27
CA LEU A 400 4.20 -10.12 21.71
C LEU A 400 5.41 -10.82 22.34
N LEU A 401 6.56 -10.13 22.46
CA LEU A 401 7.74 -10.69 23.12
C LEU A 401 7.44 -11.08 24.56
N LEU A 402 6.75 -10.21 25.31
CA LEU A 402 6.29 -10.53 26.65
C LEU A 402 5.43 -11.79 26.67
N ALA A 403 4.44 -11.91 25.78
CA ALA A 403 3.60 -13.10 25.70
C ALA A 403 4.41 -14.37 25.42
N VAL A 404 5.31 -14.34 24.44
CA VAL A 404 6.12 -15.50 24.04
C VAL A 404 7.08 -15.92 25.15
N LEU A 405 7.78 -14.97 25.79
CA LEU A 405 8.70 -15.24 26.89
C LEU A 405 7.96 -15.76 28.11
N ALA A 406 6.81 -15.17 28.45
CA ALA A 406 5.97 -15.64 29.55
C ALA A 406 5.42 -17.06 29.31
N LEU A 407 5.00 -17.38 28.09
CA LEU A 407 4.57 -18.74 27.73
C LEU A 407 5.73 -19.75 27.79
N SER A 408 6.94 -19.31 27.47
CA SER A 408 8.13 -20.17 27.55
C SER A 408 8.59 -20.41 28.99
N ALA A 409 8.23 -19.50 29.90
CA ALA A 409 8.51 -19.58 31.33
C ALA A 409 7.29 -20.06 32.16
N ASP A 410 6.24 -20.56 31.50
CA ASP A 410 4.97 -20.98 32.11
C ASP A 410 4.32 -19.94 33.06
N ALA A 411 4.56 -18.66 32.79
CA ALA A 411 4.04 -17.52 33.56
C ALA A 411 2.68 -17.05 33.02
N ALA A 412 1.62 -17.82 33.30
CA ALA A 412 0.27 -17.64 32.76
C ALA A 412 -0.28 -16.20 32.84
N ALA A 413 -0.14 -15.53 33.99
CA ALA A 413 -0.61 -14.15 34.17
C ALA A 413 0.13 -13.15 33.26
N LEU A 414 1.45 -13.29 33.14
CA LEU A 414 2.26 -12.44 32.25
C LEU A 414 1.95 -12.71 30.78
N ALA A 415 1.68 -13.98 30.42
CA ALA A 415 1.25 -14.34 29.07
C ALA A 415 -0.08 -13.67 28.71
N GLY A 416 -1.05 -13.70 29.63
CA GLY A 416 -2.32 -12.99 29.51
C GLY A 416 -2.15 -11.47 29.36
N ILE A 417 -1.27 -10.85 30.14
CA ILE A 417 -0.95 -9.41 30.01
C ILE A 417 -0.33 -9.11 28.64
N GLY A 418 0.62 -9.91 28.18
CA GLY A 418 1.24 -9.76 26.86
C GLY A 418 0.21 -9.85 25.73
N LEU A 419 -0.65 -10.87 25.76
CA LEU A 419 -1.72 -11.05 24.76
C LEU A 419 -2.78 -9.94 24.83
N GLY A 420 -3.17 -9.50 26.03
CA GLY A 420 -4.09 -8.38 26.22
C GLY A 420 -3.52 -7.06 25.68
N GLY A 421 -2.24 -6.80 25.96
CA GLY A 421 -1.50 -5.67 25.40
C GLY A 421 -1.42 -5.73 23.87
N TYR A 422 -1.22 -6.92 23.29
CA TYR A 422 -1.25 -7.11 21.86
C TYR A 422 -2.64 -6.78 21.26
N ALA A 423 -3.72 -7.25 21.89
CA ALA A 423 -5.10 -6.96 21.45
C ALA A 423 -5.39 -5.44 21.45
N LEU A 424 -4.91 -4.69 22.45
CA LEU A 424 -4.97 -3.23 22.45
C LEU A 424 -4.18 -2.62 21.28
N GLY A 425 -3.04 -3.22 20.92
CA GLY A 425 -2.27 -2.87 19.73
C GLY A 425 -3.08 -3.04 18.43
N VAL A 426 -3.84 -4.14 18.31
CA VAL A 426 -4.77 -4.36 17.19
C VAL A 426 -5.83 -3.28 17.14
N LEU A 427 -6.46 -2.93 18.27
CA LEU A 427 -7.44 -1.85 18.34
C LEU A 427 -6.84 -0.50 17.96
N ALA A 428 -5.58 -0.24 18.30
CA ALA A 428 -4.86 0.97 17.87
C ALA A 428 -4.65 1.00 16.34
N VAL A 429 -4.32 -0.15 15.72
CA VAL A 429 -4.28 -0.28 14.26
C VAL A 429 -5.65 0.03 13.67
N LEU A 430 -6.72 -0.59 14.16
CA LEU A 430 -8.09 -0.34 13.69
C LEU A 430 -8.50 1.13 13.84
N GLY A 431 -8.14 1.75 14.96
CA GLY A 431 -8.36 3.17 15.20
C GLY A 431 -7.64 4.07 14.19
N SER A 432 -6.59 3.60 13.52
CA SER A 432 -5.85 4.34 12.48
C SER A 432 -6.43 4.19 11.08
N LEU A 433 -7.36 3.26 10.85
CA LEU A 433 -8.01 3.08 9.55
C LEU A 433 -8.92 4.27 9.23
N PRO A 434 -9.08 4.63 7.95
CA PRO A 434 -10.04 5.65 7.55
C PRO A 434 -11.46 5.19 7.87
N ARG A 435 -12.25 6.08 8.49
CA ARG A 435 -13.66 5.82 8.79
C ARG A 435 -14.44 5.74 7.47
N PRO A 436 -15.14 4.63 7.18
CA PRO A 436 -15.94 4.53 5.97
C PRO A 436 -17.10 5.53 5.99
N THR A 437 -17.17 6.41 5.00
CA THR A 437 -18.33 7.24 4.67
C THR A 437 -19.24 6.50 3.70
N ARG A 438 -20.46 7.01 3.51
CA ARG A 438 -21.43 6.48 2.54
C ARG A 438 -20.82 6.30 1.14
N ARG A 439 -20.01 7.27 0.67
CA ARG A 439 -19.33 7.19 -0.64
C ARG A 439 -18.35 6.02 -0.70
N GLN A 440 -17.54 5.81 0.34
CA GLN A 440 -16.61 4.68 0.37
C GLN A 440 -17.33 3.34 0.48
N LEU A 441 -18.43 3.25 1.24
CA LEU A 441 -19.25 2.03 1.31
C LEU A 441 -19.95 1.74 -0.01
N GLN A 442 -20.40 2.76 -0.74
CA GLN A 442 -20.96 2.59 -2.09
C GLN A 442 -19.90 2.09 -3.07
N TRP A 443 -18.66 2.58 -2.99
CA TRP A 443 -17.58 2.17 -3.88
C TRP A 443 -16.95 0.81 -3.53
N ALA A 444 -16.41 0.69 -2.31
CA ALA A 444 -15.64 -0.47 -1.87
C ALA A 444 -16.53 -1.58 -1.28
N GLY A 445 -17.65 -1.21 -0.64
CA GLY A 445 -18.66 -2.10 -0.09
C GLY A 445 -18.08 -3.21 0.79
N PRO A 446 -18.40 -4.49 0.51
CA PRO A 446 -18.05 -5.60 1.38
C PRO A 446 -16.54 -5.82 1.52
N ARG A 447 -15.72 -5.38 0.55
CA ARG A 447 -14.25 -5.51 0.63
C ARG A 447 -13.67 -4.70 1.78
N LEU A 448 -14.09 -3.44 1.90
CA LEU A 448 -13.62 -2.55 2.96
C LEU A 448 -14.17 -2.99 4.32
N LEU A 449 -15.43 -3.42 4.37
CA LEU A 449 -16.04 -3.94 5.60
C LEU A 449 -15.40 -5.24 6.06
N ALA A 450 -14.95 -6.11 5.14
CA ALA A 450 -14.22 -7.32 5.48
C ALA A 450 -12.91 -7.03 6.21
N LEU A 451 -12.17 -5.99 5.81
CA LEU A 451 -10.95 -5.56 6.50
C LEU A 451 -11.24 -5.11 7.94
N TRP A 452 -12.30 -4.32 8.13
CA TRP A 452 -12.74 -3.87 9.46
C TRP A 452 -13.23 -5.02 10.33
N ALA A 453 -14.19 -5.80 9.83
CA ALA A 453 -14.78 -6.91 10.58
C ALA A 453 -13.75 -8.01 10.87
N GLY A 454 -12.86 -8.33 9.92
CA GLY A 454 -11.78 -9.29 10.18
C GLY A 454 -10.76 -8.78 11.19
N GLY A 455 -10.49 -7.48 11.16
CA GLY A 455 -9.69 -6.82 12.20
C GLY A 455 -10.33 -6.89 13.59
N LEU A 456 -11.64 -6.71 13.69
CA LEU A 456 -12.38 -6.86 14.95
C LEU A 456 -12.35 -8.31 15.45
N TRP A 457 -12.58 -9.30 14.57
CA TRP A 457 -12.46 -10.72 14.92
C TRP A 457 -11.04 -11.08 15.40
N TRP A 458 -10.02 -10.52 14.77
CA TRP A 458 -8.64 -10.66 15.21
C TRP A 458 -8.45 -10.12 16.64
N ALA A 459 -8.90 -8.90 16.93
CA ALA A 459 -8.82 -8.32 18.28
C ALA A 459 -9.58 -9.18 19.31
N THR A 460 -10.80 -9.62 18.97
CA THR A 460 -11.64 -10.47 19.83
C THR A 460 -10.97 -11.81 20.13
N ALA A 461 -10.45 -12.51 19.12
CA ALA A 461 -9.81 -13.81 19.31
C ALA A 461 -8.55 -13.70 20.18
N VAL A 462 -7.75 -12.64 20.00
CA VAL A 462 -6.56 -12.40 20.85
C VAL A 462 -6.97 -12.05 22.28
N ALA A 463 -7.95 -11.17 22.47
CA ALA A 463 -8.43 -10.78 23.80
C ALA A 463 -9.01 -11.98 24.56
N ALA A 464 -9.81 -12.82 23.90
CA ALA A 464 -10.35 -14.02 24.52
C ALA A 464 -9.26 -15.06 24.80
N THR A 465 -8.26 -15.17 23.93
CA THR A 465 -7.08 -16.00 24.18
C THR A 465 -6.25 -15.48 25.36
N ALA A 466 -6.18 -14.15 25.56
CA ALA A 466 -5.53 -13.56 26.73
C ALA A 466 -6.22 -13.96 28.04
N VAL A 467 -7.56 -13.98 28.05
CA VAL A 467 -8.34 -14.47 29.19
C VAL A 467 -8.12 -15.96 29.43
N ASP A 468 -8.08 -16.77 28.37
CA ASP A 468 -7.79 -18.19 28.45
C ASP A 468 -6.36 -18.43 29.00
N ALA A 469 -5.36 -17.68 28.53
CA ALA A 469 -3.99 -17.75 29.00
C ALA A 469 -3.86 -17.39 30.50
N SER A 470 -4.48 -16.30 30.94
CA SER A 470 -4.49 -15.89 32.36
C SER A 470 -5.11 -16.94 33.28
N ALA A 471 -6.01 -17.76 32.75
CA ALA A 471 -6.66 -18.85 33.48
C ALA A 471 -5.94 -20.20 33.27
N ASN A 472 -4.68 -20.19 32.83
CA ASN A 472 -3.85 -21.37 32.57
C ASN A 472 -4.48 -22.36 31.58
N ARG A 473 -5.29 -21.86 30.63
CA ARG A 473 -5.84 -22.66 29.52
C ARG A 473 -4.95 -22.54 28.28
N LEU A 474 -5.11 -23.50 27.38
CA LEU A 474 -4.34 -23.58 26.14
C LEU A 474 -4.47 -22.30 25.31
N VAL A 475 -3.34 -21.65 25.02
CA VAL A 475 -3.26 -20.48 24.13
C VAL A 475 -3.63 -20.89 22.72
N PHE A 476 -4.49 -20.06 22.09
CA PHE A 476 -5.11 -20.35 20.82
C PHE A 476 -5.59 -21.81 20.78
N GLY A 477 -6.37 -22.17 21.81
CA GLY A 477 -7.14 -23.41 21.81
C GLY A 477 -8.05 -23.48 20.58
N ASP A 478 -8.59 -24.66 20.34
CA ASP A 478 -9.28 -25.01 19.10
C ASP A 478 -10.27 -23.96 18.59
N ARG A 479 -11.11 -23.40 19.47
CA ARG A 479 -12.11 -22.40 19.09
C ARG A 479 -11.49 -21.09 18.60
N TRP A 480 -10.59 -20.48 19.38
CA TRP A 480 -10.12 -19.12 19.11
C TRP A 480 -9.08 -19.09 18.00
N LEU A 481 -8.33 -20.17 17.82
CA LEU A 481 -7.48 -20.33 16.64
C LEU A 481 -8.31 -20.35 15.36
N VAL A 482 -9.40 -21.13 15.34
CA VAL A 482 -10.29 -21.19 14.16
C VAL A 482 -10.97 -19.84 13.93
N VAL A 483 -11.48 -19.17 14.97
CA VAL A 483 -12.04 -17.82 14.85
C VAL A 483 -11.02 -16.84 14.25
N LEU A 484 -9.79 -16.83 14.78
CA LEU A 484 -8.71 -15.97 14.29
C LEU A 484 -8.40 -16.24 12.82
N VAL A 485 -8.26 -17.51 12.43
CA VAL A 485 -7.88 -17.90 11.07
C VAL A 485 -9.02 -17.66 10.09
N VAL A 486 -10.25 -18.05 10.40
CA VAL A 486 -11.40 -17.98 9.49
C VAL A 486 -11.97 -16.57 9.45
N ALA A 487 -12.44 -16.06 10.59
CA ALA A 487 -13.16 -14.78 10.65
C ALA A 487 -12.20 -13.58 10.69
N GLY A 488 -10.97 -13.77 11.16
CA GLY A 488 -9.92 -12.77 11.14
C GLY A 488 -9.13 -12.76 9.82
N TYR A 489 -8.13 -13.62 9.73
CA TYR A 489 -7.14 -13.57 8.64
C TYR A 489 -7.69 -13.97 7.27
N ALA A 490 -8.48 -15.04 7.17
CA ALA A 490 -9.07 -15.44 5.89
C ALA A 490 -10.06 -14.38 5.40
N GLN A 491 -10.79 -13.70 6.30
CA GLN A 491 -11.68 -12.61 5.92
C GLN A 491 -10.93 -11.37 5.44
N ILE A 492 -9.83 -11.00 6.09
CA ILE A 492 -8.94 -9.92 5.64
C ILE A 492 -8.32 -10.27 4.28
N LEU A 493 -7.81 -11.51 4.13
CA LEU A 493 -7.26 -12.01 2.88
C LEU A 493 -8.31 -11.97 1.77
N TRP A 494 -9.52 -12.44 2.04
CA TRP A 494 -10.64 -12.43 1.12
C TRP A 494 -10.99 -11.02 0.65
N GLY A 495 -11.16 -10.08 1.58
CA GLY A 495 -11.41 -8.67 1.25
C GLY A 495 -10.29 -8.04 0.44
N SER A 496 -9.04 -8.44 0.72
CA SER A 496 -7.85 -8.00 0.00
C SER A 496 -7.78 -8.57 -1.42
N LEU A 497 -8.01 -9.87 -1.59
CA LEU A 497 -8.04 -10.54 -2.89
C LEU A 497 -9.18 -10.02 -3.78
N ALA A 498 -10.34 -9.74 -3.19
CA ALA A 498 -11.46 -9.14 -3.89
C ALA A 498 -11.11 -7.76 -4.49
N TYR A 499 -10.13 -7.04 -3.93
CA TYR A 499 -9.55 -5.84 -4.53
C TYR A 499 -8.40 -6.15 -5.50
N LEU A 500 -7.45 -6.98 -5.07
CA LEU A 500 -6.20 -7.23 -5.78
C LEU A 500 -6.39 -8.00 -7.09
N LEU A 501 -7.33 -8.95 -7.15
CA LEU A 501 -7.58 -9.75 -8.37
C LEU A 501 -7.97 -8.86 -9.57
N PRO A 502 -9.02 -8.02 -9.49
CA PRO A 502 -9.34 -7.07 -10.55
C PRO A 502 -8.19 -6.11 -10.89
N MET A 503 -7.50 -5.60 -9.86
CA MET A 503 -6.38 -4.67 -10.01
C MET A 503 -5.21 -5.28 -10.78
N LEU A 504 -4.87 -6.54 -10.49
CA LEU A 504 -3.74 -7.24 -11.09
C LEU A 504 -4.07 -7.77 -12.48
N ARG A 505 -5.33 -8.13 -12.76
CA ARG A 505 -5.81 -8.50 -14.11
C ARG A 505 -5.52 -7.39 -15.13
N GLY A 506 -5.75 -6.14 -14.74
CA GLY A 506 -5.63 -4.96 -15.61
C GLY A 506 -6.69 -4.94 -16.72
N GLY A 507 -6.42 -4.20 -17.80
CA GLY A 507 -7.25 -4.20 -19.00
C GLY A 507 -8.20 -3.02 -19.18
N GLY A 508 -7.94 -1.86 -18.58
CA GLY A 508 -8.82 -0.69 -18.71
C GLY A 508 -9.74 -0.47 -17.52
N HIS A 509 -10.39 0.69 -17.51
CA HIS A 509 -11.24 1.14 -16.41
C HIS A 509 -12.54 0.34 -16.40
N GLU A 510 -13.05 -0.01 -17.58
CA GLU A 510 -14.23 -0.88 -17.75
C GLU A 510 -14.00 -2.27 -17.15
N ARG A 511 -12.93 -2.97 -17.56
CA ARG A 511 -12.56 -4.26 -16.99
C ARG A 511 -12.26 -4.16 -15.49
N LEU A 512 -11.62 -3.10 -15.04
CA LEU A 512 -11.40 -2.89 -13.61
C LEU A 512 -12.73 -2.75 -12.85
N ALA A 513 -13.67 -1.97 -13.39
CA ALA A 513 -15.00 -1.76 -12.81
C ALA A 513 -15.83 -3.05 -12.81
N GLU A 514 -15.84 -3.79 -13.92
CA GLU A 514 -16.47 -5.12 -14.05
C GLU A 514 -15.90 -6.11 -13.03
N GLY A 515 -14.58 -6.14 -12.87
CA GLY A 515 -13.91 -6.99 -11.89
C GLY A 515 -14.32 -6.61 -10.47
N PHE A 516 -14.37 -5.32 -10.14
CA PHE A 516 -14.85 -4.85 -8.84
C PHE A 516 -16.34 -5.11 -8.60
N ALA A 517 -17.17 -5.09 -9.63
CA ALA A 517 -18.57 -5.49 -9.53
C ALA A 517 -18.68 -7.00 -9.24
N THR A 518 -17.89 -7.81 -9.95
CA THR A 518 -17.83 -9.26 -9.78
C THR A 518 -17.38 -9.67 -8.39
N THR A 519 -16.37 -9.00 -7.81
CA THR A 519 -15.87 -9.31 -6.46
C THR A 519 -16.67 -8.66 -5.33
N ARG A 520 -17.76 -7.94 -5.65
CA ARG A 520 -18.61 -7.30 -4.64
C ARG A 520 -19.62 -8.29 -4.05
N SER A 521 -19.19 -9.07 -3.07
CA SER A 521 -20.05 -10.07 -2.42
C SER A 521 -20.53 -9.67 -1.03
N TRP A 522 -21.79 -9.26 -0.90
CA TRP A 522 -22.43 -9.16 0.42
C TRP A 522 -22.71 -10.54 1.05
N PRO A 523 -23.16 -11.56 0.30
CA PRO A 523 -23.34 -12.91 0.84
C PRO A 523 -22.05 -13.50 1.38
N GLY A 524 -20.92 -13.31 0.68
CA GLY A 524 -19.61 -13.78 1.15
C GLY A 524 -19.18 -13.13 2.46
N LEU A 525 -19.40 -11.82 2.62
CA LEU A 525 -19.15 -11.12 3.88
C LEU A 525 -20.03 -11.66 5.02
N ALA A 526 -21.32 -11.88 4.76
CA ALA A 526 -22.24 -12.43 5.75
C ALA A 526 -21.82 -13.85 6.16
N ALA A 527 -21.53 -14.71 5.19
CA ALA A 527 -21.10 -16.10 5.42
C ALA A 527 -19.81 -16.18 6.24
N ALA A 528 -18.84 -15.30 5.99
CA ALA A 528 -17.59 -15.24 6.78
C ALA A 528 -17.86 -14.90 8.27
N ASN A 529 -18.72 -13.92 8.53
CA ASN A 529 -19.07 -13.53 9.91
C ASN A 529 -19.93 -14.59 10.61
N VAL A 530 -20.85 -15.23 9.88
CA VAL A 530 -21.64 -16.35 10.37
C VAL A 530 -20.74 -17.54 10.74
N ALA A 531 -19.77 -17.87 9.88
CA ALA A 531 -18.76 -18.89 10.18
C ALA A 531 -17.94 -18.54 11.43
N GLY A 532 -17.57 -17.26 11.59
CA GLY A 532 -16.88 -16.76 12.79
C GLY A 532 -17.69 -16.92 14.07
N LEU A 533 -18.96 -16.50 14.05
CA LEU A 533 -19.89 -16.68 15.18
C LEU A 533 -20.05 -18.17 15.52
N GLY A 534 -20.26 -19.01 14.50
CA GLY A 534 -20.37 -20.45 14.65
C GLY A 534 -19.12 -21.06 15.29
N ALA A 535 -17.92 -20.69 14.82
CA ALA A 535 -16.66 -21.13 15.40
C ALA A 535 -16.46 -20.66 16.86
N ALA A 536 -16.91 -19.45 17.19
CA ALA A 536 -16.82 -18.89 18.54
C ALA A 536 -17.65 -19.67 19.58
N THR A 537 -18.72 -20.36 19.15
CA THR A 537 -19.51 -21.23 20.05
C THR A 537 -18.73 -22.45 20.56
N GLY A 538 -17.60 -22.80 19.91
CA GLY A 538 -16.79 -23.97 20.26
C GLY A 538 -17.43 -25.31 19.90
N ARG A 539 -18.58 -25.32 19.23
CA ARG A 539 -19.27 -26.55 18.78
C ARG A 539 -19.25 -26.64 17.25
N PRO A 540 -18.81 -27.76 16.65
CA PRO A 540 -18.97 -27.98 15.23
C PRO A 540 -20.46 -28.10 14.93
N THR A 541 -21.04 -27.06 14.36
CA THR A 541 -22.43 -27.12 13.89
C THR A 541 -22.43 -27.28 12.38
N THR A 542 -23.40 -28.04 11.87
CA THR A 542 -23.68 -28.14 10.43
C THR A 542 -23.81 -26.74 9.81
N PHE A 543 -24.36 -25.80 10.57
CA PHE A 543 -24.48 -24.40 10.18
C PHE A 543 -23.13 -23.70 9.95
N THR A 544 -22.15 -23.87 10.84
CA THR A 544 -20.78 -23.36 10.64
C THR A 544 -20.15 -23.93 9.38
N ALA A 545 -20.29 -25.24 9.15
CA ALA A 545 -19.74 -25.91 7.98
C ALA A 545 -20.39 -25.42 6.67
N VAL A 546 -21.72 -25.26 6.66
CA VAL A 546 -22.47 -24.72 5.52
C VAL A 546 -22.05 -23.27 5.24
N ALA A 547 -21.88 -22.44 6.27
CA ALA A 547 -21.42 -21.06 6.09
C ALA A 547 -20.00 -20.98 5.48
N ILE A 548 -19.07 -21.82 5.96
CA ILE A 548 -17.73 -21.93 5.39
C ILE A 548 -17.79 -22.40 3.94
N ALA A 549 -18.57 -23.45 3.64
CA ALA A 549 -18.70 -23.99 2.30
C ALA A 549 -19.28 -22.93 1.33
N ALA A 550 -20.37 -22.26 1.71
CA ALA A 550 -20.97 -21.19 0.93
C ALA A 550 -19.96 -20.05 0.66
N TRP A 551 -19.18 -19.68 1.68
CA TRP A 551 -18.17 -18.63 1.54
C TRP A 551 -17.02 -19.05 0.60
N VAL A 552 -16.53 -20.28 0.71
CA VAL A 552 -15.47 -20.83 -0.16
C VAL A 552 -15.97 -20.92 -1.61
N LEU A 553 -17.19 -21.42 -1.84
CA LEU A 553 -17.78 -21.53 -3.18
C LEU A 553 -18.01 -20.16 -3.82
N ASP A 554 -18.56 -19.19 -3.08
CA ASP A 554 -18.73 -17.81 -3.56
C ASP A 554 -17.38 -17.20 -3.95
N SER A 555 -16.36 -17.40 -3.12
CA SER A 555 -15.01 -16.90 -3.36
C SER A 555 -14.37 -17.54 -4.59
N ALA A 556 -14.48 -18.86 -4.73
CA ALA A 556 -13.93 -19.61 -5.86
C ALA A 556 -14.60 -19.18 -7.17
N TRP A 557 -15.93 -19.07 -7.20
CA TRP A 557 -16.68 -18.62 -8.37
C TRP A 557 -16.25 -17.21 -8.82
N ARG A 558 -16.14 -16.26 -7.88
CA ARG A 558 -15.72 -14.88 -8.20
C ARG A 558 -14.27 -14.81 -8.67
N ALA A 559 -13.37 -15.55 -8.03
CA ALA A 559 -11.97 -15.62 -8.46
C ALA A 559 -11.84 -16.20 -9.87
N ALA A 560 -12.61 -17.24 -10.19
CA ALA A 560 -12.67 -17.84 -11.52
C ALA A 560 -13.22 -16.85 -12.58
N ARG A 561 -14.29 -16.12 -12.25
CA ARG A 561 -14.89 -15.12 -13.14
C ARG A 561 -13.97 -13.95 -13.47
N VAL A 562 -13.19 -13.48 -12.49
CA VAL A 562 -12.19 -12.42 -12.74
C VAL A 562 -10.99 -12.97 -13.49
N GLY A 563 -10.51 -14.16 -13.09
CA GLY A 563 -9.32 -14.79 -13.65
C GLY A 563 -8.01 -14.15 -13.18
N THR A 564 -6.89 -14.83 -13.45
CA THR A 564 -5.53 -14.36 -13.10
C THR A 564 -4.65 -14.09 -14.33
N ALA A 565 -5.19 -14.25 -15.54
CA ALA A 565 -4.51 -13.93 -16.78
C ALA A 565 -4.40 -12.40 -16.96
N ARG A 566 -3.33 -11.95 -17.63
CA ARG A 566 -3.26 -10.54 -18.04
C ARG A 566 -4.37 -10.30 -19.06
N ALA A 567 -5.15 -9.24 -18.90
CA ALA A 567 -5.91 -8.74 -20.03
C ALA A 567 -4.95 -8.27 -21.14
N ALA A 568 -5.22 -8.67 -22.38
CA ALA A 568 -4.59 -8.04 -23.54
C ALA A 568 -4.87 -6.54 -23.51
N ARG A 569 -3.89 -5.72 -23.91
CA ARG A 569 -4.16 -4.31 -24.18
C ARG A 569 -5.07 -4.26 -25.41
N PRO A 570 -6.11 -3.41 -25.45
CA PRO A 570 -6.73 -3.08 -26.71
C PRO A 570 -5.60 -2.57 -27.62
N THR A 571 -5.39 -3.25 -28.74
CA THR A 571 -4.53 -2.74 -29.81
C THR A 571 -5.15 -1.42 -30.25
N GLU A 572 -4.35 -0.35 -30.24
CA GLU A 572 -4.69 0.85 -31.01
C GLU A 572 -4.96 0.38 -32.44
N GLU A 573 -6.19 0.56 -32.92
CA GLU A 573 -6.45 0.47 -34.35
C GLU A 573 -5.47 1.44 -35.03
N PRO A 574 -4.70 0.99 -36.03
CA PRO A 574 -3.86 1.89 -36.79
C PRO A 574 -4.80 2.84 -37.56
N THR A 575 -4.85 4.10 -37.12
CA THR A 575 -5.44 5.21 -37.89
C THR A 575 -4.45 5.71 -38.93
#